data_AF-A0A845YGA0-F1
#
_entry.id   AF-A0A845YGA0-F1
#
_cell.length_a   1.000
_cell.length_b   1.000
_cell.length_c   1.000
_cell.angle_alpha   90.00
_cell.angle_beta   90.00
_cell.angle_gamma   90.00
#
_symmetry.space_group_name_H-M   'P 1'
#
loop_
_entity.id
_entity.type
_entity.pdbx_description
1 polymer ?
#
loop_
_entity_poly.entity_id
_entity_poly.type
_entity_poly.pdbx_seq_one_letter_code
_entity_poly.pdbx_strand_id
1 'polypeptide(L)'
;MTNDTNTLERNYSDGSELIPAEVGARSFREGSLPPNTPAPQENAQQLDTLTPNTTGGYTVDQEGLINNYATTPEMYEANYPSPHKQHKYFIQGAIATVFVGLLVSIAFVIS
;
A
#
# COMPACT_ATOMS: atom_id res chain seq x y z
N MET A 1 -32.66 -3.17 66.88
CA MET A 1 -32.34 -4.23 65.91
C MET A 1 -32.39 -3.59 64.53
N THR A 2 -31.25 -3.12 64.06
CA THR A 2 -31.09 -2.50 62.72
C THR A 2 -30.86 -3.63 61.72
N ASN A 3 -31.80 -3.79 60.78
CA ASN A 3 -31.66 -4.76 59.70
C ASN A 3 -30.80 -4.13 58.60
N ASP A 4 -29.52 -4.49 58.59
CA ASP A 4 -28.61 -4.17 57.50
C ASP A 4 -28.98 -5.02 56.28
N THR A 5 -29.78 -4.45 55.38
CA THR A 5 -30.06 -5.06 54.07
C THR A 5 -28.81 -4.92 53.21
N ASN A 6 -27.92 -5.91 53.31
CA ASN A 6 -26.76 -6.07 52.45
C ASN A 6 -27.24 -6.40 51.03
N THR A 7 -27.58 -5.37 50.27
CA THR A 7 -27.93 -5.47 48.85
C THR A 7 -26.64 -5.77 48.09
N LEU A 8 -26.38 -7.06 47.87
CA LEU A 8 -25.34 -7.54 46.96
C LEU A 8 -25.64 -6.97 45.58
N GLU A 9 -25.02 -5.83 45.26
CA GLU A 9 -25.05 -5.22 43.94
C GLU A 9 -24.44 -6.24 42.97
N ARG A 10 -25.31 -6.95 42.25
CA ARG A 10 -24.89 -7.92 41.25
C ARG A 10 -24.34 -7.13 40.07
N ASN A 11 -23.04 -6.86 40.13
CA ASN A 11 -22.26 -6.39 39.02
C ASN A 11 -22.23 -7.51 37.98
N TYR A 12 -23.22 -7.51 37.09
CA TYR A 12 -23.16 -8.32 35.89
C TYR A 12 -22.02 -7.78 35.04
N SER A 13 -21.04 -8.61 34.72
CA SER A 13 -19.95 -8.18 33.88
C SER A 13 -20.47 -8.02 32.45
N ASP A 14 -20.06 -6.92 31.81
CA ASP A 14 -20.47 -6.57 30.45
C ASP A 14 -19.50 -7.14 29.40
N GLY A 15 -18.49 -7.90 29.84
CA GLY A 15 -17.46 -8.50 29.01
C GLY A 15 -16.31 -7.56 28.71
N SER A 16 -16.34 -6.31 29.20
CA SER A 16 -15.24 -5.36 29.00
C SER A 16 -13.96 -5.80 29.72
N GLU A 17 -14.10 -6.54 30.83
CA GLU A 17 -13.00 -7.16 31.57
C GLU A 17 -12.31 -8.31 30.83
N LEU A 18 -12.93 -8.85 29.77
CA LEU A 18 -12.35 -9.89 28.93
C LEU A 18 -11.48 -9.33 27.82
N ILE A 19 -11.49 -8.01 27.62
CA ILE A 19 -10.65 -7.35 26.62
C ILE A 19 -9.22 -7.31 27.18
N PRO A 20 -8.23 -7.92 26.49
CA PRO A 20 -6.84 -7.81 26.91
C PRO A 20 -6.40 -6.35 26.97
N ALA A 21 -5.55 -5.99 27.93
CA ALA A 21 -5.05 -4.62 28.09
C ALA A 21 -4.47 -4.05 26.78
N GLU A 22 -3.81 -4.90 25.99
CA GLU A 22 -3.27 -4.55 24.67
C GLU A 22 -4.36 -4.17 23.67
N VAL A 23 -5.46 -4.94 23.59
CA VAL A 23 -6.58 -4.66 22.69
C VAL A 23 -7.31 -3.38 23.12
N GLY A 24 -7.45 -3.15 24.43
CA GLY A 24 -8.05 -1.92 24.96
C GLY A 24 -7.19 -0.68 24.66
N ALA A 25 -5.89 -0.74 24.94
CA ALA A 25 -4.95 0.34 24.65
C ALA A 25 -4.87 0.65 23.14
N ARG A 26 -4.90 -0.39 22.30
CA ARG A 26 -4.96 -0.26 20.85
C ARG A 26 -6.27 0.39 20.40
N SER A 27 -7.42 -0.06 20.91
CA SER A 27 -8.73 0.49 20.54
C SER A 27 -8.84 1.98 20.89
N PHE A 28 -8.15 2.42 21.95
CA PHE A 28 -8.03 3.83 22.31
C PHE A 28 -7.14 4.63 21.35
N ARG A 29 -6.05 4.03 20.84
CA ARG A 29 -5.09 4.68 19.92
C ARG A 29 -5.52 4.65 18.45
N GLU A 30 -6.07 3.53 17.98
CA GLU A 30 -6.30 3.21 16.56
C GLU A 30 -7.79 3.07 16.20
N GLY A 31 -8.68 3.14 17.19
CA GLY A 31 -10.13 3.02 16.98
C GLY A 31 -10.53 1.66 16.39
N SER A 32 -11.46 1.67 15.45
CA SER A 32 -12.00 0.48 14.78
C SER A 32 -11.17 0.00 13.58
N LEU A 33 -9.99 0.58 13.35
CA LEU A 33 -9.14 0.19 12.22
C LEU A 33 -8.63 -1.26 12.40
N PRO A 34 -8.49 -2.03 11.31
CA PRO A 34 -7.91 -3.36 11.38
C PRO A 34 -6.48 -3.28 11.96
N PRO A 35 -6.04 -4.29 12.74
CA PRO A 35 -4.66 -4.41 13.19
C PRO A 35 -3.68 -4.25 12.03
N ASN A 36 -2.52 -3.64 12.28
CA ASN A 36 -1.46 -3.42 11.30
C ASN A 36 -1.82 -2.47 10.14
N THR A 37 -2.92 -1.72 10.27
CA THR A 37 -3.24 -0.64 9.33
C THR A 37 -2.45 0.61 9.72
N PRO A 38 -1.71 1.23 8.79
CA PRO A 38 -1.02 2.48 9.11
C PRO A 38 -2.05 3.54 9.47
N ALA A 39 -1.97 4.10 10.67
CA ALA A 39 -2.89 5.15 11.11
C ALA A 39 -2.72 6.37 10.18
N PRO A 40 -3.80 6.88 9.55
CA PRO A 40 -3.75 8.11 8.80
C PRO A 40 -3.27 9.23 9.73
N GLN A 41 -2.19 9.92 9.35
CA GLN A 41 -1.79 11.13 10.06
C GLN A 41 -2.94 12.14 9.97
N GLU A 42 -3.23 12.88 11.04
CA GLU A 42 -4.40 13.77 11.22
C GLU A 42 -4.55 14.91 10.17
N ASN A 43 -3.63 14.98 9.21
CA ASN A 43 -3.64 15.92 8.07
C ASN A 43 -3.94 15.24 6.72
N ALA A 44 -4.26 13.94 6.70
CA ALA A 44 -4.52 13.17 5.49
C ALA A 44 -5.93 13.39 4.89
N GLN A 45 -6.83 14.09 5.58
CA GLN A 45 -8.17 14.38 5.06
C GLN A 45 -8.19 15.37 3.89
N GLN A 46 -7.09 16.06 3.58
CA GLN A 46 -7.02 16.86 2.36
C GLN A 46 -6.62 15.97 1.18
N LEU A 47 -7.63 15.23 0.69
CA LEU A 47 -7.65 14.56 -0.60
C LEU A 47 -7.65 15.62 -1.73
N ASP A 48 -6.62 16.46 -1.77
CA ASP A 48 -6.23 17.13 -3.00
C ASP A 48 -5.55 16.08 -3.88
N THR A 49 -5.95 15.99 -5.15
CA THR A 49 -5.36 15.07 -6.14
C THR A 49 -3.85 15.23 -6.38
N LEU A 50 -3.19 16.16 -5.66
CA LEU A 50 -1.75 16.42 -5.66
C LEU A 50 -1.03 15.98 -4.37
N THR A 51 -1.74 15.56 -3.32
CA THR A 51 -1.09 15.13 -2.06
C THR A 51 -0.59 13.70 -2.23
N PRO A 52 0.72 13.42 -2.08
CA PRO A 52 1.23 12.06 -2.20
C PRO A 52 0.62 11.18 -1.10
N ASN A 53 0.10 10.01 -1.46
CA ASN A 53 -0.39 9.01 -0.51
C ASN A 53 0.80 8.51 0.33
N THR A 54 0.98 9.07 1.52
CA THR A 54 2.07 8.72 2.44
C THR A 54 1.79 7.44 3.22
N THR A 55 0.53 7.02 3.31
CA THR A 55 0.08 5.86 4.10
C THR A 55 0.18 4.55 3.34
N GLY A 56 0.15 4.57 2.00
CA GLY A 56 0.16 3.35 1.17
C GLY A 56 1.52 2.66 1.00
N GLY A 57 2.62 3.26 1.49
CA GLY A 57 3.99 2.80 1.24
C GLY A 57 4.67 2.04 2.38
N TYR A 58 4.01 1.87 3.53
CA TYR A 58 4.59 1.19 4.69
C TYR A 58 3.55 0.37 5.46
N THR A 59 4.01 -0.64 6.19
CA THR A 59 3.18 -1.42 7.13
C THR A 59 3.68 -1.20 8.55
N VAL A 60 2.83 -1.42 9.54
CA VAL A 60 3.22 -1.46 10.96
C VAL A 60 3.05 -2.88 11.48
N ASP A 61 3.90 -3.31 12.40
CA ASP A 61 3.75 -4.60 13.06
C ASP A 61 2.77 -4.54 14.24
N GLN A 62 2.58 -5.69 14.91
CA GLN A 62 1.68 -5.83 16.05
C GLN A 62 2.15 -5.00 17.26
N GLU A 63 3.45 -4.72 17.34
CA GLU A 63 4.07 -3.91 18.39
C GLU A 63 3.99 -2.41 18.06
N GLY A 64 3.51 -2.04 16.87
CA GLY A 64 3.41 -0.67 16.38
C GLY A 64 4.70 -0.11 15.77
N LEU A 65 5.71 -0.94 15.55
CA LEU A 65 6.96 -0.56 14.91
C LEU A 65 6.78 -0.54 13.38
N ILE A 66 7.39 0.47 12.74
CA ILE A 66 7.36 0.61 11.29
C ILE A 66 8.18 -0.49 10.64
N ASN A 67 7.63 -1.10 9.59
CA ASN A 67 8.37 -2.06 8.79
C ASN A 67 9.30 -1.32 7.81
N ASN A 68 10.61 -1.61 7.84
CA ASN A 68 11.59 -1.03 6.91
C ASN A 68 11.72 -1.84 5.59
N TYR A 69 10.83 -2.81 5.37
CA TYR A 69 10.72 -3.50 4.09
C TYR A 69 9.71 -2.80 3.18
N ALA A 70 10.05 -2.69 1.89
CA ALA A 70 9.17 -2.10 0.90
C ALA A 70 7.91 -2.97 0.70
N THR A 71 6.75 -2.33 0.63
CA THR A 71 5.50 -2.98 0.22
C THR A 71 5.59 -3.40 -1.24
N THR A 72 5.25 -4.66 -1.54
CA THR A 72 5.19 -5.13 -2.94
C THR A 72 4.12 -4.33 -3.69
N PRO A 73 4.47 -3.67 -4.81
CA PRO A 73 3.48 -2.94 -5.60
C PRO A 73 2.51 -3.91 -6.27
N GLU A 74 1.34 -3.41 -6.65
CA GLU A 74 0.40 -4.18 -7.46
C GLU A 74 1.03 -4.58 -8.79
N MET A 75 1.03 -5.88 -9.08
CA MET A 75 1.53 -6.41 -10.35
C MET A 75 0.55 -6.02 -11.46
N TYR A 76 1.03 -5.25 -12.44
CA TYR A 76 0.24 -4.93 -13.63
C TYR A 76 0.41 -6.01 -14.70
N GLU A 77 -0.68 -6.33 -15.40
CA GLU A 77 -0.61 -7.24 -16.55
C GLU A 77 0.09 -6.56 -17.74
N ALA A 78 0.97 -7.31 -18.39
CA ALA A 78 1.56 -6.89 -19.65
C ALA A 78 0.51 -6.97 -20.76
N ASN A 79 0.03 -5.80 -21.21
CA ASN A 79 -0.90 -5.74 -22.34
C ASN A 79 -0.16 -5.96 -23.66
N TYR A 80 -0.62 -6.95 -24.44
CA TYR A 80 -0.13 -7.18 -25.79
C TYR A 80 -0.36 -5.93 -26.67
N PRO A 81 0.59 -5.52 -27.52
CA PRO A 81 0.45 -4.31 -28.31
C PRO A 81 -0.73 -4.41 -29.29
N SER A 82 -1.55 -3.36 -29.34
CA SER A 82 -2.63 -3.26 -30.33
C SER A 82 -2.05 -3.25 -31.77
N PRO A 83 -2.83 -3.65 -32.79
CA PRO A 83 -2.35 -3.75 -34.18
C PRO A 83 -1.69 -2.45 -34.68
N HIS A 84 -2.23 -1.30 -34.29
CA HIS A 84 -1.65 0.00 -34.64
C HIS A 84 -0.25 0.23 -34.03
N LYS A 85 0.00 -0.24 -32.79
CA LYS A 85 1.34 -0.17 -32.16
C LYS A 85 2.32 -1.11 -32.84
N GLN A 86 1.88 -2.30 -33.25
CA GLN A 86 2.72 -3.27 -33.96
C GLN A 86 3.27 -2.72 -35.28
N HIS A 87 2.43 -2.04 -36.07
CA HIS A 87 2.88 -1.40 -37.31
C HIS A 87 3.96 -0.34 -37.07
N LYS A 88 3.85 0.46 -36.00
CA LYS A 88 4.89 1.45 -35.66
C LYS A 88 6.21 0.78 -35.29
N TYR A 89 6.18 -0.31 -34.53
CA TYR A 89 7.39 -1.08 -34.22
C TYR A 89 8.01 -1.72 -35.44
N PHE A 90 7.20 -2.21 -36.38
CA PHE A 90 7.69 -2.74 -37.66
C PHE A 90 8.42 -1.66 -38.48
N ILE A 91 7.83 -0.46 -38.59
CA ILE A 91 8.44 0.68 -39.29
C ILE A 91 9.75 1.10 -38.59
N GLN A 92 9.77 1.19 -37.27
CA GLN A 92 10.97 1.51 -36.51
C GLN A 92 12.09 0.47 -36.73
N GLY A 93 11.74 -0.82 -36.76
CA GLY A 93 12.68 -1.89 -37.07
C GLY A 93 13.25 -1.75 -38.48
N ALA A 94 12.40 -1.50 -39.48
CA ALA A 94 12.84 -1.30 -40.86
C ALA A 94 13.82 -0.12 -41.00
N ILE A 95 13.52 1.01 -40.36
CA ILE A 95 14.41 2.19 -40.34
C ILE A 95 15.75 1.84 -39.68
N ALA A 96 15.73 1.14 -38.54
CA ALA A 96 16.94 0.74 -37.84
C ALA A 96 17.82 -0.19 -38.70
N THR A 97 17.22 -1.17 -39.39
CA THR A 97 17.95 -2.06 -40.30
C THR A 97 18.61 -1.30 -41.45
N VAL A 98 17.89 -0.35 -42.07
CA VAL A 98 18.45 0.49 -43.14
C VAL A 98 19.60 1.35 -42.61
N PHE A 99 19.46 1.95 -41.43
CA PHE A 99 20.50 2.77 -40.82
C PHE A 99 21.79 1.95 -40.55
N VAL A 100 21.65 0.77 -39.94
CA VAL A 100 22.80 -0.12 -39.69
C VAL A 100 23.44 -0.57 -41.01
N GLY A 101 22.64 -0.94 -42.01
CA GLY A 101 23.14 -1.30 -43.33
C GLY A 101 23.95 -0.18 -43.98
N LEU A 102 23.45 1.06 -43.90
CA LEU A 102 24.15 2.25 -44.41
C LEU A 102 25.50 2.45 -43.72
N LEU A 103 25.57 2.34 -42.39
CA LEU A 103 26.81 2.48 -41.63
C LEU A 103 27.85 1.43 -42.06
N VAL A 104 27.42 0.18 -42.23
CA VAL A 104 28.29 -0.92 -42.69
C VAL A 104 28.79 -0.65 -44.11
N SER A 105 27.92 -0.18 -45.02
CA SER A 105 28.32 0.18 -46.39
C SER A 105 29.37 1.30 -46.41
N ILE A 106 29.19 2.36 -45.62
CA ILE A 106 30.15 3.47 -45.51
C ILE A 106 31.50 2.97 -44.97
N ALA A 107 31.48 2.14 -43.92
CA ALA A 107 32.68 1.59 -43.33
C ALA A 107 33.48 0.75 -44.35
N PHE A 108 32.79 -0.05 -45.17
CA PHE A 108 33.43 -0.83 -46.22
C PHE A 108 34.03 0.04 -47.34
N VAL A 109 33.38 1.15 -47.70
CA VAL A 109 33.88 2.07 -48.75
C VAL A 109 35.15 2.82 -48.31
N ILE A 110 35.29 3.11 -47.02
CA ILE A 110 36.43 3.84 -46.46
C ILE A 110 37.62 2.90 -46.15
N SER A 111 37.35 1.63 -45.86
CA SER A 111 38.38 0.62 -45.56
C SER A 111 39.23 0.24 -46.77
#